data_AF-A0A399ZWT0-F1
#
_entry.id   AF-A0A399ZWT0-F1
#
_cell.length_a   1.000
_cell.length_b   1.000
_cell.length_c   1.000
_cell.angle_alpha   90.00
_cell.angle_beta   90.00
_cell.angle_gamma   90.00
#
_symmetry.space_group_name_H-M   'P 1'
#
loop_
_entity.id
_entity.type
_entity.pdbx_description
1 polymer ?
#
loop_
_entity_poly.entity_id
_entity_poly.type
_entity_poly.pdbx_seq_one_letter_code
_entity_poly.pdbx_strand_id
1 'polypeptide(L)'
;MKVPNQQSEIIQRMRCAAGHLNAVIEMAEEGRPCEQVLHQLHAVQAALQAVGLGLINCQIQSSQTTILESSSVKERTSELKRIQSLYTIFTQSSNYNSEVFHD
;
A
#
# COMPACT_ATOMS: atom_id res chain seq x y z
N MET A 1 -17.52 10.75 16.96
CA MET A 1 -16.36 11.60 16.63
C MET A 1 -15.83 11.15 15.27
N LYS A 2 -16.12 11.86 14.17
CA LYS A 2 -15.53 11.53 12.86
C LYS A 2 -14.05 11.89 12.93
N VAL A 3 -13.18 10.87 12.90
CA VAL A 3 -11.72 11.08 12.89
C VAL A 3 -11.38 11.90 11.65
N PRO A 4 -10.72 13.06 11.78
CA PRO A 4 -10.32 13.85 10.62
C PRO A 4 -9.30 13.05 9.79
N ASN A 5 -9.79 12.46 8.71
CA ASN A 5 -9.13 12.36 7.42
C ASN A 5 -7.90 11.42 7.32
N GLN A 6 -8.01 10.17 7.79
CA GLN A 6 -7.05 9.09 7.46
C GLN A 6 -6.75 9.01 5.96
N GLN A 7 -7.73 9.30 5.11
CA GLN A 7 -7.54 9.38 3.68
C GLN A 7 -6.56 10.51 3.28
N SER A 8 -6.61 11.69 3.91
CA SER A 8 -5.62 12.75 3.66
C SER A 8 -4.21 12.40 4.13
N GLU A 9 -4.06 11.68 5.24
CA GLU A 9 -2.75 11.24 5.72
C GLU A 9 -2.14 10.22 4.75
N ILE A 10 -2.95 9.29 4.25
CA ILE A 10 -2.56 8.32 3.21
C ILE A 10 -2.15 9.07 1.93
N ILE A 11 -2.94 10.07 1.49
CA ILE A 11 -2.61 10.92 0.34
C ILE A 11 -1.29 11.66 0.56
N GLN A 12 -1.05 12.21 1.74
CA GLN A 12 0.19 12.90 2.05
C GLN A 12 1.40 11.96 1.96
N ARG A 13 1.28 10.74 2.49
CA ARG A 13 2.33 9.71 2.37
C ARG A 13 2.58 9.30 0.92
N MET A 14 1.52 9.16 0.11
CA MET A 14 1.66 8.90 -1.33
C MET A 14 2.44 10.00 -2.04
N ARG A 15 2.17 11.28 -1.72
CA ARG A 15 2.91 12.42 -2.28
C ARG A 15 4.38 12.41 -1.88
N CYS A 16 4.70 12.07 -0.63
CA CYS A 16 6.08 11.91 -0.18
C CYS A 16 6.80 10.78 -0.95
N ALA A 17 6.16 9.61 -1.10
CA ALA A 17 6.73 8.50 -1.87
C ALA A 17 6.97 8.88 -3.34
N ALA A 18 6.06 9.64 -3.95
CA ALA A 18 6.25 10.16 -5.31
C ALA A 18 7.46 11.11 -5.41
N GLY A 19 7.63 12.01 -4.43
CA GLY A 19 8.81 12.88 -4.37
C GLY A 19 10.12 12.11 -4.21
N HIS A 20 10.14 11.09 -3.36
CA HIS A 20 11.30 10.21 -3.23
C HIS A 20 11.60 9.46 -4.53
N LEU A 21 10.58 8.94 -5.22
CA LEU A 21 10.76 8.26 -6.50
C LEU A 21 11.38 9.18 -7.56
N ASN A 22 10.94 10.44 -7.63
CA ASN A 22 11.54 11.43 -8.53
C ASN A 22 13.04 11.62 -8.23
N ALA A 23 13.42 11.73 -6.96
CA ALA A 23 14.84 11.82 -6.57
C ALA A 23 15.64 10.56 -6.96
N VAL A 24 15.05 9.36 -6.86
CA VAL A 24 15.70 8.12 -7.33
C VAL A 24 15.90 8.13 -8.86
N ILE A 25 14.94 8.66 -9.62
CA ILE A 25 15.04 8.81 -11.08
C ILE A 25 16.19 9.78 -11.41
N GLU A 26 16.24 10.95 -10.76
CA GLU A 26 17.32 11.92 -10.94
C GLU A 26 18.70 11.28 -10.66
N MET A 27 18.83 10.52 -9.57
CA MET A 27 20.07 9.79 -9.28
C MET A 27 20.47 8.81 -10.39
N ALA A 28 19.50 8.13 -11.00
CA ALA A 28 19.75 7.20 -12.09
C ALA A 28 20.17 7.93 -13.38
N GLU A 29 19.52 9.06 -13.70
CA GLU A 29 19.85 9.91 -14.84
C GLU A 29 21.24 10.54 -14.73
N GLU A 30 21.67 10.88 -13.51
CA GLU A 30 23.02 11.36 -13.20
C GLU A 30 24.10 10.27 -13.26
N GLY A 31 23.72 9.01 -13.47
CA GLY A 31 24.67 7.88 -13.52
C GLY A 31 25.27 7.53 -12.16
N ARG A 32 24.53 7.76 -11.05
CA ARG A 32 24.96 7.35 -9.71
C ARG A 32 25.16 5.82 -9.65
N PRO A 33 26.03 5.30 -8.76
CA PRO A 33 26.24 3.86 -8.61
C PRO A 33 24.93 3.09 -8.35
N CYS A 34 24.73 1.97 -9.05
CA CYS A 34 23.51 1.16 -8.96
C CYS A 34 23.16 0.75 -7.52
N GLU A 35 24.17 0.46 -6.69
CA GLU A 35 23.99 0.13 -5.27
C GLU A 35 23.27 1.27 -4.52
N GLN A 36 23.65 2.52 -4.76
CA GLN A 36 23.05 3.68 -4.11
C GLN A 36 21.61 3.91 -4.59
N VAL A 37 21.38 3.80 -5.90
CA VAL A 37 20.05 3.91 -6.50
C VAL A 37 19.13 2.82 -5.93
N LEU A 38 19.62 1.57 -5.83
CA LEU A 38 18.87 0.44 -5.29
C LEU A 38 18.50 0.65 -3.81
N HIS A 39 19.41 1.18 -2.99
CA HIS A 39 19.09 1.51 -1.60
C HIS A 39 17.98 2.55 -1.48
N GLN A 40 18.00 3.61 -2.31
CA GLN A 40 16.94 4.62 -2.28
C GLN A 40 15.62 4.08 -2.84
N LEU A 41 15.67 3.28 -3.90
CA LEU A 41 14.49 2.61 -4.46
C LEU A 41 13.81 1.70 -3.41
N HIS A 42 14.60 0.98 -2.61
CA HIS A 42 14.08 0.17 -1.52
C HIS A 42 13.33 1.01 -0.47
N ALA A 43 13.83 2.21 -0.15
CA ALA A 43 13.12 3.14 0.74
C ALA A 43 11.77 3.59 0.16
N VAL A 44 11.68 3.81 -1.17
CA VAL A 44 10.41 4.09 -1.85
C VAL A 44 9.46 2.90 -1.73
N GLN A 45 9.94 1.67 -1.95
CA GLN A 45 9.13 0.46 -1.80
C GLN A 45 8.57 0.33 -0.39
N ALA A 46 9.39 0.55 0.65
CA ALA A 46 8.94 0.52 2.04
C ALA A 46 7.88 1.60 2.34
N ALA A 47 8.04 2.81 1.79
CA ALA A 47 7.03 3.87 1.92
C ALA A 47 5.69 3.48 1.26
N LEU A 48 5.73 2.86 0.08
CA LEU A 48 4.54 2.36 -0.62
C LEU A 48 3.88 1.19 0.13
N GLN A 49 4.65 0.30 0.75
CA GLN A 49 4.11 -0.76 1.61
C GLN A 49 3.34 -0.17 2.80
N ALA A 50 3.88 0.85 3.46
CA ALA A 50 3.21 1.54 4.57
C ALA A 50 1.89 2.21 4.12
N VAL A 51 1.88 2.82 2.93
CA VAL A 51 0.66 3.38 2.32
C VAL A 51 -0.38 2.28 2.07
N GLY A 52 0.02 1.15 1.48
CA GLY A 52 -0.86 0.02 1.19
C GLY A 52 -1.52 -0.54 2.45
N LEU A 53 -0.75 -0.72 3.53
CA LEU A 53 -1.30 -1.12 4.83
C LEU A 53 -2.30 -0.09 5.37
N GLY A 54 -2.01 1.20 5.22
CA GLY A 54 -2.93 2.29 5.58
C GLY A 54 -4.28 2.21 4.86
N LEU A 55 -4.29 1.88 3.56
CA LEU A 55 -5.50 1.70 2.76
C LEU A 55 -6.33 0.50 3.23
N ILE A 56 -5.68 -0.63 3.53
CA ILE A 56 -6.37 -1.82 4.09
C ILE A 56 -7.02 -1.47 5.44
N ASN A 57 -6.31 -0.77 6.31
CA ASN A 57 -6.84 -0.34 7.60
C ASN A 57 -8.03 0.62 7.46
N CYS A 58 -7.94 1.59 6.55
CA CYS A 58 -9.04 2.50 6.23
C CYS A 58 -10.29 1.71 5.78
N GLN A 59 -10.08 0.68 4.97
CA GLN A 59 -11.14 -0.19 4.51
C GLN A 59 -11.78 -1.00 5.66
N ILE A 60 -10.96 -1.61 6.53
CA ILE A 60 -11.46 -2.39 7.68
C ILE A 60 -12.35 -1.51 8.57
N GLN A 61 -11.93 -0.28 8.85
CA GLN A 61 -12.71 0.66 9.64
C GLN A 61 -14.01 1.06 8.95
N SER A 62 -13.99 1.30 7.64
CA SER A 62 -15.20 1.61 6.87
C SER A 62 -16.22 0.45 6.87
N SER A 63 -15.75 -0.78 6.97
CA SER A 63 -16.61 -1.99 7.01
C SER A 63 -17.01 -2.40 8.42
N GLN A 64 -16.44 -1.78 9.47
CA GLN A 64 -16.57 -2.24 10.86
C GLN A 64 -18.03 -2.32 11.33
N THR A 65 -18.81 -1.26 11.11
CA THR A 65 -20.24 -1.23 11.48
C THR A 65 -21.02 -2.34 10.79
N THR A 66 -20.85 -2.52 9.47
CA THR A 66 -21.55 -3.57 8.72
C THR A 66 -21.17 -4.97 9.22
N ILE A 67 -19.89 -5.23 9.48
CA ILE A 67 -19.41 -6.53 9.95
C ILE A 67 -19.96 -6.86 11.34
N LEU A 68 -19.96 -5.90 12.25
CA LEU A 68 -20.33 -6.11 13.65
C LEU A 68 -21.86 -6.09 13.87
N GLU A 69 -22.57 -5.21 13.17
CA GLU A 69 -23.94 -4.84 13.53
C GLU A 69 -25.01 -5.32 12.54
N SER A 70 -24.70 -5.58 11.26
CA SER A 70 -25.72 -6.00 10.27
C SER A 70 -26.41 -7.30 10.69
N SER A 71 -27.73 -7.42 10.57
CA SER A 71 -28.44 -8.69 10.82
C SER A 71 -28.30 -9.69 9.65
N SER A 72 -27.79 -9.25 8.51
CA SER A 72 -27.64 -10.06 7.30
C SER A 72 -26.27 -10.74 7.25
N VAL A 73 -26.24 -12.07 7.38
CA VAL A 73 -25.01 -12.87 7.20
C VAL A 73 -24.38 -12.63 5.82
N LYS A 74 -25.22 -12.42 4.80
CA LYS A 74 -24.77 -12.15 3.43
C LYS A 74 -23.99 -10.83 3.33
N GLU A 75 -24.44 -9.79 4.01
CA GLU A 75 -23.75 -8.49 4.04
C GLU A 75 -22.42 -8.59 4.77
N ARG A 76 -22.41 -9.19 5.97
CA ARG A 76 -21.17 -9.43 6.73
C ARG A 76 -20.14 -10.21 5.91
N THR A 77 -20.59 -11.28 5.26
CA THR A 77 -19.72 -12.13 4.42
C THR A 77 -19.18 -11.37 3.21
N SER A 78 -19.99 -10.49 2.61
CA SER A 78 -19.56 -9.70 1.45
C SER A 78 -18.46 -8.69 1.82
N GLU A 79 -18.58 -8.04 2.98
CA GLU A 79 -17.53 -7.13 3.48
C GLU A 79 -16.23 -7.88 3.83
N LEU A 80 -16.34 -9.06 4.44
CA LEU A 80 -15.16 -9.90 4.70
C LEU A 80 -14.45 -10.32 3.41
N LYS A 81 -15.20 -10.75 2.38
CA LYS A 81 -14.65 -11.07 1.06
C LYS A 81 -13.97 -9.88 0.41
N ARG A 82 -14.51 -8.67 0.58
CA ARG A 82 -13.93 -7.43 0.06
C ARG A 82 -12.58 -7.13 0.72
N ILE A 83 -12.49 -7.25 2.04
CA ILE A 83 -11.23 -7.08 2.78
C ILE A 83 -10.20 -8.15 2.35
N GLN A 84 -10.63 -9.42 2.23
CA GLN A 84 -9.75 -10.51 1.76
C GLN A 84 -9.19 -10.24 0.37
N SER A 85 -10.02 -9.77 -0.57
CA SER A 85 -9.58 -9.42 -1.93
C SER A 85 -8.51 -8.32 -1.91
N LEU A 86 -8.70 -7.27 -1.11
CA LEU A 86 -7.74 -6.17 -1.00
C LEU A 86 -6.42 -6.62 -0.37
N TYR A 87 -6.47 -7.49 0.64
CA TYR A 87 -5.26 -8.08 1.23
C TYR A 87 -4.51 -8.98 0.22
N THR A 88 -5.23 -9.74 -0.59
CA THR A 88 -4.62 -10.54 -1.67
C THR A 88 -3.90 -9.65 -2.68
N ILE A 89 -4.51 -8.54 -3.11
CA ILE A 89 -3.85 -7.57 -4.02
C ILE A 89 -2.55 -7.04 -3.39
N PHE A 90 -2.60 -6.64 -2.12
CA PHE A 90 -1.44 -6.09 -1.41
C PHE A 90 -0.30 -7.11 -1.24
N THR A 91 -0.62 -8.38 -1.02
CA THR A 91 0.38 -9.44 -0.79
C THR A 91 0.92 -10.06 -2.07
N GLN A 92 0.11 -10.19 -3.14
CA GLN A 92 0.58 -10.74 -4.42
C GLN A 92 1.62 -9.83 -5.09
N SER A 93 1.55 -8.51 -4.89
CA SER A 93 2.61 -7.59 -5.34
C SER A 93 3.96 -7.78 -4.63
N SER A 94 4.04 -8.52 -3.51
CA SER A 94 5.32 -8.90 -2.89
C SER A 94 5.97 -10.15 -3.52
N ASN A 95 5.21 -10.97 -4.27
CA ASN A 95 5.71 -12.23 -4.84
C ASN A 95 6.19 -12.12 -6.30
N TYR A 96 5.98 -11.00 -6.99
CA TYR A 96 6.43 -10.81 -8.37
C TYR A 96 7.96 -10.61 -8.50
N ASN A 97 8.68 -10.43 -7.40
CA ASN A 97 10.14 -10.23 -7.40
C ASN A 97 10.96 -11.51 -7.24
N SER A 98 10.33 -12.67 -7.03
CA SER A 98 11.04 -13.95 -6.80
C SER A 98 11.26 -14.81 -8.06
N GLU A 99 10.68 -14.46 -9.21
CA GLU A 99 10.73 -15.29 -10.43
C GLU A 99 11.53 -14.68 -11.59
N VAL A 100 12.16 -13.51 -11.43
CA VAL A 100 12.79 -12.77 -12.55
C VAL A 100 14.32 -12.82 -12.58
N PHE A 101 14.98 -13.56 -11.66
CA PHE A 101 16.45 -13.68 -11.65
C PHE A 101 16.95 -15.12 -11.43
N HIS A 102 16.53 -16.02 -12.31
CA HIS A 102 17.26 -17.26 -12.59
C HIS A 102 17.32 -17.47 -14.09
N ASP A 103 18.29 -16.81 -14.72
CA ASP A 103 19.04 -17.28 -15.89
C ASP A 103 20.33 -16.44 -16.04
#